data_AF-A0A6P6A2U8-F1
#
_entry.id   AF-A0A6P6A2U8-F1
#
_cell.length_a   1.000
_cell.length_b   1.000
_cell.length_c   1.000
_cell.angle_alpha   90.00
_cell.angle_beta   90.00
_cell.angle_gamma   90.00
#
_symmetry.space_group_name_H-M   'P 1'
#
loop_
_entity.id
_entity.type
_entity.pdbx_description
1 polymer ?
#
loop_
_entity_poly.entity_id
_entity_poly.type
_entity_poly.pdbx_seq_one_letter_code
_entity_poly.pdbx_strand_id
1 'polypeptide(L)'
;MQRLEKHSSNVYAKKKSDAELFAKEIPDTPGELIEYFLDTEAQEIEFKIARLRQRLDEEFFSHLKFEIGQIRFAVSKTEDMEDRLIELEALQKALQEGTEAYDKMQADLIAAKKSLTNILTSKDIKATKQAVAFMEKVRAAVLKYLMV
;
A
#
# COMPACT_ATOMS: atom_id res chain seq x y z
N MET A 1 -8.18 30.84 28.88
CA MET A 1 -7.61 30.28 27.63
C MET A 1 -7.15 28.83 27.86
N GLN A 2 -8.05 27.91 28.25
CA GLN A 2 -7.67 26.52 28.57
C GLN A 2 -8.69 25.47 28.09
N ARG A 3 -9.61 25.85 27.18
CA ARG A 3 -10.64 24.96 26.63
C ARG A 3 -10.43 24.54 25.18
N LEU A 4 -9.41 25.07 24.48
CA LEU A 4 -9.20 24.78 23.05
C LEU A 4 -8.16 23.69 22.76
N GLU A 5 -7.31 23.31 23.72
CA GLU A 5 -6.30 22.26 23.49
C GLU A 5 -6.84 20.84 23.65
N LYS A 6 -7.93 20.65 24.41
CA LYS A 6 -8.52 19.31 24.63
C LYS A 6 -9.34 18.77 23.46
N HIS A 7 -9.66 19.58 22.45
CA HIS A 7 -10.42 19.11 21.28
C HIS A 7 -9.54 18.65 20.10
N SER A 8 -8.24 18.93 20.11
CA SER A 8 -7.33 18.45 19.05
C SER A 8 -6.75 17.06 19.36
N SER A 9 -6.60 16.70 20.64
CA SER A 9 -6.10 15.38 21.05
C SER A 9 -7.10 14.23 20.90
N ASN A 10 -8.38 14.52 20.62
CA ASN A 10 -9.41 13.47 20.47
C ASN A 10 -9.58 12.99 19.02
N VAL A 11 -8.92 13.62 18.04
CA VAL A 11 -8.91 13.17 16.63
C VAL A 11 -7.84 12.11 16.38
N TYR A 12 -6.89 11.95 17.31
CA TYR A 12 -5.83 10.93 17.28
C TYR A 12 -6.13 9.72 18.18
N ALA A 13 -7.32 9.65 18.75
CA ALA A 13 -7.73 8.51 19.56
C ALA A 13 -7.93 7.30 18.64
N LYS A 14 -6.89 6.45 18.61
CA LYS A 14 -6.81 5.07 18.09
C LYS A 14 -6.20 4.85 16.69
N LYS A 15 -5.16 5.60 16.29
CA LYS A 15 -4.17 5.07 15.32
C LYS A 15 -3.27 4.08 16.09
N LYS A 16 -3.30 2.79 15.73
CA LYS A 16 -2.33 1.80 16.22
C LYS A 16 -0.92 2.33 15.90
N SER A 17 0.01 2.18 16.83
CA SER A 17 1.37 2.67 16.63
C SER A 17 2.04 1.88 15.49
N ASP A 18 2.93 2.51 14.71
CA ASP A 18 3.68 1.83 13.65
C ASP A 18 4.33 0.54 14.16
N ALA A 19 4.79 0.52 15.42
CA ALA A 19 5.36 -0.65 16.09
C ALA A 19 4.38 -1.83 16.20
N GLU A 20 3.10 -1.60 16.49
CA GLU A 20 2.07 -2.63 16.52
C GLU A 20 1.75 -3.16 15.11
N LEU A 21 1.83 -2.29 14.09
CA LEU A 21 1.67 -2.69 12.69
C LEU A 21 2.83 -3.54 12.17
N PHE A 22 4.05 -3.30 12.67
CA PHE A 22 5.25 -4.08 12.37
C PHE A 22 5.33 -5.40 13.14
N ALA A 23 4.70 -5.51 14.31
CA ALA A 23 4.78 -6.67 15.20
C ALA A 23 4.01 -7.93 14.73
N LYS A 24 2.98 -7.78 13.87
CA LYS A 24 2.29 -8.95 13.29
C LYS A 24 3.27 -9.80 12.47
N GLU A 25 3.30 -11.10 12.75
CA GLU A 25 4.07 -12.09 11.99
C GLU A 25 3.71 -12.00 10.51
N ILE A 26 4.73 -12.08 9.66
CA ILE A 26 4.58 -12.03 8.21
C ILE A 26 4.21 -13.46 7.78
N PRO A 27 2.99 -13.73 7.27
CA PRO A 27 2.53 -15.11 7.03
C PRO A 27 3.27 -15.75 5.88
N ASP A 28 3.66 -17.03 5.90
CA ASP A 28 4.62 -17.61 4.94
C ASP A 28 4.01 -18.16 3.64
N THR A 29 2.70 -18.41 3.62
CA THR A 29 2.02 -18.97 2.43
C THR A 29 1.08 -17.97 1.75
N PRO A 30 0.74 -18.15 0.45
CA PRO A 30 -0.24 -17.29 -0.24
C PRO A 30 -1.63 -17.29 0.42
N GLY A 31 -2.10 -18.44 0.91
CA GLY A 31 -3.39 -18.55 1.59
C GLY A 31 -3.42 -17.79 2.91
N GLU A 32 -2.39 -17.92 3.75
CA GLU A 32 -2.29 -17.15 4.99
C GLU A 32 -2.15 -15.64 4.71
N LEU A 33 -1.52 -15.27 3.59
CA LEU A 33 -1.42 -13.88 3.16
C LEU A 33 -2.77 -13.32 2.71
N ILE A 34 -3.65 -14.12 2.09
CA ILE A 34 -5.03 -13.74 1.77
C ILE A 34 -5.79 -13.43 3.06
N GLU A 35 -5.81 -14.38 4.01
CA GLU A 35 -6.51 -14.21 5.28
C GLU A 35 -5.97 -13.00 6.07
N TYR A 36 -4.65 -12.79 6.04
CA TYR A 36 -4.03 -11.59 6.63
C TYR A 36 -4.59 -10.28 6.07
N PHE A 37 -4.82 -10.19 4.76
CA PHE A 37 -5.35 -8.99 4.15
C PHE A 37 -6.87 -8.85 4.29
N LEU A 38 -7.61 -9.95 4.37
CA LEU A 38 -9.04 -9.92 4.73
C LEU A 38 -9.24 -9.37 6.16
N ASP A 39 -8.34 -9.74 7.08
CA ASP A 39 -8.31 -9.23 8.45
C ASP A 39 -7.70 -7.82 8.60
N THR A 40 -7.24 -7.22 7.49
CA THR A 40 -6.61 -5.90 7.50
C THR A 40 -7.66 -4.80 7.36
N GLU A 41 -7.64 -3.85 8.28
CA GLU A 41 -8.52 -2.68 8.20
C GLU A 41 -8.23 -1.85 6.94
N ALA A 42 -9.27 -1.30 6.31
CA ALA A 42 -9.14 -0.54 5.06
C ALA A 42 -8.10 0.61 5.14
N GLN A 43 -7.97 1.25 6.31
CA GLN A 43 -6.98 2.32 6.56
C GLN A 43 -5.52 1.81 6.66
N GLU A 44 -5.32 0.53 6.96
CA GLU A 44 -3.99 -0.09 7.07
C GLU A 44 -3.53 -0.73 5.75
N ILE A 45 -4.45 -0.94 4.78
CA ILE A 45 -4.20 -1.80 3.61
C ILE A 45 -3.04 -1.30 2.75
N GLU A 46 -2.98 0.00 2.47
CA GLU A 46 -1.91 0.59 1.64
C GLU A 46 -0.53 0.40 2.28
N PHE A 47 -0.45 0.57 3.60
CA PHE A 47 0.78 0.34 4.35
C PHE A 47 1.20 -1.14 4.32
N LYS A 48 0.24 -2.07 4.49
CA LYS A 48 0.51 -3.50 4.42
C LYS A 48 0.96 -3.92 3.02
N ILE A 49 0.35 -3.37 1.96
CA ILE A 49 0.77 -3.57 0.57
C ILE A 49 2.22 -3.12 0.38
N ALA A 50 2.56 -1.91 0.83
CA ALA A 50 3.92 -1.39 0.73
C ALA A 50 4.95 -2.27 1.45
N ARG A 51 4.61 -2.75 2.65
CA ARG A 51 5.48 -3.62 3.47
C ARG A 51 5.68 -5.00 2.83
N LEU A 52 4.62 -5.57 2.27
CA LEU A 52 4.60 -6.95 1.76
C LEU A 52 4.70 -7.02 0.23
N ARG A 53 5.04 -5.91 -0.43
CA ARG A 53 5.05 -5.81 -1.91
C ARG A 53 5.82 -6.94 -2.58
N GLN A 54 6.98 -7.33 -2.04
CA GLN A 54 7.81 -8.41 -2.60
C GLN A 54 7.12 -9.78 -2.61
N ARG A 55 6.07 -9.95 -1.80
CA ARG A 55 5.28 -11.17 -1.68
C ARG A 55 3.94 -11.11 -2.42
N LEU A 56 3.53 -9.92 -2.82
CA LEU A 56 2.39 -9.69 -3.72
C LEU A 56 2.85 -9.83 -5.17
N ASP A 57 3.35 -11.01 -5.51
CA ASP A 57 3.91 -11.35 -6.81
C ASP A 57 2.92 -12.17 -7.66
N GLU A 58 3.39 -12.63 -8.82
CA GLU A 58 2.56 -13.41 -9.75
C GLU A 58 2.08 -14.73 -9.14
N GLU A 59 2.87 -15.37 -8.28
CA GLU A 59 2.50 -16.61 -7.59
C GLU A 59 1.31 -16.35 -6.66
N PHE A 60 1.41 -15.32 -5.82
CA PHE A 60 0.31 -14.90 -4.94
C PHE A 60 -0.97 -14.59 -5.71
N PHE A 61 -0.89 -13.75 -6.75
CA PHE A 61 -2.09 -13.37 -7.51
C PHE A 61 -2.67 -14.54 -8.30
N SER A 62 -1.85 -15.50 -8.73
CA SER A 62 -2.32 -16.75 -9.36
C SER A 62 -3.07 -17.64 -8.36
N HIS A 63 -2.57 -17.75 -7.13
CA HIS A 63 -3.25 -18.46 -6.05
C HIS A 63 -4.61 -17.83 -5.72
N LEU A 64 -4.66 -16.50 -5.55
CA LEU A 64 -5.90 -15.78 -5.28
C LEU A 64 -6.92 -15.94 -6.42
N LYS A 65 -6.48 -15.85 -7.68
CA LYS A 65 -7.34 -16.12 -8.85
C LYS A 65 -7.87 -17.55 -8.86
N PHE A 66 -7.05 -18.51 -8.46
CA PHE A 66 -7.44 -19.90 -8.36
C PHE A 66 -8.52 -20.11 -7.29
N GLU A 67 -8.34 -19.57 -6.08
CA GLU A 67 -9.36 -19.64 -5.01
C GLU A 67 -10.70 -19.02 -5.45
N ILE A 68 -10.66 -17.81 -6.01
CA ILE A 68 -11.84 -17.15 -6.59
C ILE A 68 -12.49 -18.06 -7.65
N GLY A 69 -11.69 -18.67 -8.52
CA GLY A 69 -12.17 -19.58 -9.55
C GLY A 69 -12.87 -20.82 -8.99
N GLN A 70 -12.30 -21.45 -7.95
CA GLN A 70 -12.90 -22.61 -7.29
C GLN A 70 -14.30 -22.31 -6.75
N ILE A 71 -14.46 -21.14 -6.12
CA ILE A 71 -15.76 -20.73 -5.58
C ILE A 71 -16.71 -20.33 -6.71
N ARG A 72 -16.25 -19.50 -7.65
CA ARG A 72 -17.08 -18.96 -8.75
C ARG A 72 -17.66 -20.06 -9.64
N PHE A 73 -16.92 -21.14 -9.87
CA PHE A 73 -17.33 -22.26 -10.73
C PHE A 73 -17.81 -23.49 -9.97
N ALA A 74 -18.02 -23.40 -8.65
CA ALA A 74 -18.62 -24.49 -7.88
C ALA A 74 -20.04 -24.82 -8.38
N VAL A 75 -20.34 -26.12 -8.50
CA VAL A 75 -21.65 -26.63 -8.99
C VAL A 75 -22.81 -26.21 -8.08
N SER A 76 -22.54 -26.10 -6.79
CA SER A 76 -23.48 -25.62 -5.78
C SER A 76 -22.75 -24.65 -4.86
N LYS A 77 -23.36 -23.49 -4.60
CA LYS A 77 -22.82 -22.49 -3.69
C LYS A 77 -23.76 -22.28 -2.52
N THR A 78 -23.20 -22.22 -1.33
CA THR A 78 -23.91 -21.74 -0.13
C THR A 78 -23.83 -20.22 -0.05
N GLU A 79 -24.62 -19.61 0.83
CA GLU A 79 -24.54 -18.17 1.13
C GLU A 79 -23.11 -17.78 1.56
N ASP A 80 -22.53 -18.50 2.52
CA ASP A 80 -21.13 -18.31 2.96
C ASP A 80 -20.10 -18.33 1.81
N MET A 81 -20.33 -19.16 0.78
CA MET A 81 -19.44 -19.21 -0.38
C MET A 81 -19.57 -17.97 -1.26
N GLU A 82 -20.78 -17.45 -1.45
CA GLU A 82 -20.99 -16.21 -2.20
C GLU A 82 -20.44 -15.00 -1.45
N ASP A 83 -20.59 -14.95 -0.12
CA ASP A 83 -20.01 -13.89 0.71
C ASP A 83 -18.47 -13.89 0.63
N ARG A 84 -17.84 -15.05 0.81
CA ARG A 84 -16.39 -15.19 0.64
C ARG A 84 -15.93 -14.82 -0.77
N LEU A 85 -16.71 -15.14 -1.81
CA LEU A 85 -16.39 -14.76 -3.18
C LEU A 85 -16.34 -13.23 -3.34
N ILE A 86 -17.31 -12.52 -2.78
CA ILE A 86 -17.36 -11.04 -2.80
C ILE A 86 -16.14 -10.46 -2.09
N GLU A 87 -15.79 -10.98 -0.91
CA GLU A 87 -14.63 -10.54 -0.14
C GLU A 87 -13.32 -10.75 -0.92
N LEU A 88 -13.11 -11.92 -1.51
CA LEU A 88 -11.90 -12.23 -2.28
C LEU A 88 -11.79 -11.40 -3.56
N GLU A 89 -12.90 -11.14 -4.25
CA GLU A 89 -12.91 -10.27 -5.44
C GLU A 89 -12.61 -8.81 -5.08
N ALA A 90 -13.19 -8.31 -3.99
CA ALA A 90 -12.88 -6.98 -3.48
C ALA A 90 -11.42 -6.86 -3.07
N LEU A 91 -10.89 -7.87 -2.35
CA LEU A 91 -9.50 -7.92 -1.95
C LEU A 91 -8.56 -7.95 -3.15
N GLN A 92 -8.82 -8.82 -4.13
CA GLN A 92 -8.02 -8.92 -5.35
C GLN A 92 -7.88 -7.56 -6.03
N LYS A 93 -9.00 -6.84 -6.19
CA LYS A 93 -9.01 -5.52 -6.80
C LYS A 93 -8.18 -4.52 -5.99
N ALA A 94 -8.40 -4.46 -4.68
CA ALA A 94 -7.67 -3.55 -3.80
C ALA A 94 -6.15 -3.79 -3.82
N LEU A 95 -5.72 -5.06 -3.79
CA LEU A 95 -4.31 -5.43 -3.86
C LEU A 95 -3.69 -5.12 -5.22
N GLN A 96 -4.41 -5.34 -6.33
CA GLN A 96 -3.93 -4.98 -7.67
C GLN A 96 -3.73 -3.47 -7.81
N GLU A 97 -4.77 -2.67 -7.48
CA GLU A 97 -4.69 -1.22 -7.57
C GLU A 97 -3.59 -0.65 -6.65
N GLY A 98 -3.49 -1.16 -5.42
CA GLY A 98 -2.49 -0.71 -4.46
C GLY A 98 -1.05 -1.08 -4.85
N THR A 99 -0.83 -2.27 -5.41
CA THR A 99 0.52 -2.67 -5.89
C THR A 99 0.95 -1.87 -7.12
N GLU A 100 0.05 -1.64 -8.07
CA GLU A 100 0.32 -0.77 -9.22
C GLU A 100 0.65 0.67 -8.79
N ALA A 101 -0.11 1.21 -7.84
CA ALA A 101 0.14 2.55 -7.29
C ALA A 101 1.50 2.62 -6.58
N TYR A 102 1.83 1.61 -5.78
CA TYR A 102 3.12 1.51 -5.09
C TYR A 102 4.29 1.43 -6.08
N ASP A 103 4.19 0.57 -7.11
CA ASP A 103 5.26 0.39 -8.10
C ASP A 103 5.52 1.66 -8.90
N LYS A 104 4.45 2.37 -9.27
CA LYS A 104 4.56 3.67 -9.94
C LYS A 104 5.27 4.69 -9.06
N MET A 105 4.87 4.77 -7.79
CA MET A 105 5.54 5.66 -6.82
C MET A 105 7.02 5.28 -6.67
N GLN A 106 7.34 3.99 -6.56
CA GLN A 106 8.71 3.51 -6.44
C GLN A 106 9.54 3.90 -7.67
N ALA A 107 9.01 3.73 -8.87
CA ALA A 107 9.65 4.14 -10.12
C ALA A 107 9.94 5.65 -10.15
N ASP A 108 8.95 6.46 -9.75
CA ASP A 108 9.10 7.92 -9.66
C ASP A 108 10.19 8.32 -8.65
N LEU A 109 10.26 7.63 -7.49
CA LEU A 109 11.30 7.86 -6.48
C LEU A 109 12.71 7.41 -6.93
N ILE A 110 12.81 6.35 -7.72
CA ILE A 110 14.10 5.91 -8.29
C ILE A 110 14.57 6.94 -9.34
N ALA A 111 13.67 7.38 -10.22
CA ALA A 111 13.96 8.44 -11.19
C ALA A 111 14.37 9.74 -10.49
N ALA A 112 13.74 10.01 -9.34
CA ALA A 112 14.08 11.13 -8.47
C ALA A 112 15.50 11.09 -7.95
N LYS A 113 15.84 9.98 -7.31
CA LYS A 113 17.15 9.75 -6.76
C LYS A 113 18.23 9.90 -7.84
N LYS A 114 18.01 9.34 -9.03
CA LYS A 114 18.94 9.45 -10.15
C LYS A 114 19.14 10.90 -10.60
N SER A 115 18.06 11.66 -10.72
CA SER A 115 18.12 13.08 -11.09
C SER A 115 18.89 13.90 -10.06
N LEU A 116 18.60 13.70 -8.76
CA LEU A 116 19.34 14.36 -7.66
C LEU A 116 20.82 14.02 -7.67
N THR A 117 21.18 12.74 -7.82
CA THR A 117 22.59 12.33 -7.92
C THR A 117 23.29 13.04 -9.07
N ASN A 118 22.68 13.11 -10.25
CA ASN A 118 23.25 13.82 -11.40
C ASN A 118 23.47 15.30 -11.09
N ILE A 119 22.55 15.95 -10.40
CA ILE A 119 22.63 17.37 -10.06
C ILE A 119 23.75 17.63 -9.04
N LEU A 120 23.78 16.86 -7.95
CA LEU A 120 24.77 17.00 -6.88
C LEU A 120 26.18 16.62 -7.33
N THR A 121 26.31 15.77 -8.34
CA THR A 121 27.62 15.40 -8.92
C THR A 121 28.02 16.27 -10.11
N SER A 122 27.08 17.01 -10.71
CA SER A 122 27.39 17.91 -11.84
C SER A 122 27.99 19.22 -11.35
N LYS A 123 28.97 19.73 -12.10
CA LYS A 123 29.56 21.07 -11.87
C LYS A 123 28.72 22.21 -12.51
N ASP A 124 27.53 21.91 -13.02
CA ASP A 124 26.75 22.80 -13.90
C ASP A 124 25.48 23.34 -13.21
N ILE A 125 25.44 24.67 -13.02
CA ILE A 125 24.41 25.41 -12.27
C ILE A 125 23.01 25.30 -12.92
N LYS A 126 22.91 25.02 -14.22
CA LYS A 126 21.61 24.84 -14.90
C LYS A 126 20.91 23.54 -14.49
N ALA A 127 21.65 22.49 -14.12
CA ALA A 127 21.10 21.25 -13.60
C ALA A 127 20.34 21.50 -12.28
N THR A 128 20.81 22.44 -11.47
CA THR A 128 20.23 22.77 -10.16
C THR A 128 18.80 23.33 -10.24
N LYS A 129 18.43 24.09 -11.29
CA LYS A 129 17.05 24.61 -11.42
C LYS A 129 16.04 23.52 -11.79
N GLN A 130 16.43 22.56 -12.61
CA GLN A 130 15.59 21.41 -12.94
C GLN A 130 15.42 20.48 -11.73
N ALA A 131 16.42 20.42 -10.85
CA ALA A 131 16.37 19.70 -9.58
C ALA A 131 15.24 20.17 -8.67
N VAL A 132 15.10 21.49 -8.50
CA VAL A 132 14.13 22.08 -7.57
C VAL A 132 12.70 21.81 -8.06
N ALA A 133 12.44 21.97 -9.36
CA ALA A 133 11.14 21.66 -9.96
C ALA A 133 10.78 20.18 -9.82
N PHE A 134 11.79 19.31 -9.88
CA PHE A 134 11.62 17.88 -9.73
C PHE A 134 11.42 17.48 -8.24
N MET A 135 12.15 18.08 -7.31
CA MET A 135 11.98 17.89 -5.86
C MET A 135 10.58 18.27 -5.37
N GLU A 136 9.97 19.30 -5.96
CA GLU A 136 8.57 19.65 -5.68
C GLU A 136 7.59 18.55 -6.11
N LYS A 137 7.85 17.86 -7.23
CA LYS A 137 7.04 16.70 -7.65
C LYS A 137 7.18 15.53 -6.67
N VAL A 138 8.40 15.24 -6.22
CA VAL A 138 8.67 14.21 -5.21
C VAL A 138 8.00 14.54 -3.89
N ARG A 139 8.14 15.79 -3.43
CA ARG A 139 7.49 16.29 -2.22
C ARG A 139 5.98 16.11 -2.29
N ALA A 140 5.35 16.46 -3.41
CA ALA A 140 3.91 16.28 -3.61
C ALA A 140 3.50 14.80 -3.58
N ALA A 141 4.29 13.91 -4.20
CA ALA A 141 4.03 12.47 -4.19
C ALA A 141 4.16 11.87 -2.78
N VAL A 142 5.20 12.23 -2.03
CA VAL A 142 5.42 11.79 -0.65
C VAL A 142 4.34 12.33 0.29
N LEU A 143 3.95 13.60 0.16
CA LEU A 143 2.88 14.19 0.96
C LEU A 143 1.53 13.50 0.70
N LYS A 144 1.24 13.13 -0.54
CA LYS A 144 0.03 12.39 -0.87
C LYS A 144 -0.03 11.02 -0.18
N TYR A 145 1.11 10.38 0.03
CA TYR A 145 1.19 9.05 0.65
C TYR A 145 1.25 9.09 2.20
N LEU A 146 1.71 10.20 2.78
CA LEU A 146 1.79 10.38 4.24
C LEU A 146 0.54 11.03 4.86
N MET A 147 -0.36 11.57 4.04
CA MET A 147 -1.58 12.26 4.50
C MET A 147 -2.88 11.46 4.32
N VAL A 148 -2.79 10.17 3.98
CA VAL A 148 -3.91 9.22 4.06
C VAL A 148 -4.02 8.67 5.48
#